data_AF-A0A3D1E7U4-F1
#
_entry.id   AF-A0A3D1E7U4-F1
#
_cell.length_a   1.000
_cell.length_b   1.000
_cell.length_c   1.000
_cell.angle_alpha   90.00
_cell.angle_beta   90.00
_cell.angle_gamma   90.00
#
_symmetry.space_group_name_H-M   'P 1'
#
loop_
_entity.id
_entity.type
_entity.pdbx_description
1 polymer ?
#
loop_
_entity_poly.entity_id
_entity_poly.type
_entity_poly.pdbx_seq_one_letter_code
_entity_poly.pdbx_strand_id
1 'polypeptide(L)' 'MEYLDFELPIKELEEQLGKCRLIGQESDVDVTETCQQIEQRLKETRKEIYKNLTPWQRVQLSRHPNRPYTLDY' A
#
# COMPACT_ATOMS: atom_id res chain seq x y z
N MET A 1 -2.94 -10.19 -5.48
CA MET A 1 -3.05 -8.75 -5.78
C MET A 1 -2.00 -8.47 -6.83
N GLU A 2 -2.42 -8.19 -8.07
CA GLU A 2 -1.50 -7.58 -9.02
C GLU A 2 -1.41 -6.11 -8.64
N TYR A 3 -0.22 -5.68 -8.19
CA TYR A 3 0.02 -4.27 -7.92
C TYR A 3 0.24 -3.57 -9.27
N LEU A 4 -0.46 -2.46 -9.48
CA LEU A 4 -0.24 -1.62 -10.65
C LEU A 4 1.10 -0.87 -10.51
N ASP A 5 1.70 -0.42 -11.61
CA ASP A 5 3.01 0.27 -11.59
C ASP A 5 3.04 1.47 -10.64
N PHE A 6 1.91 2.16 -10.49
CA PHE A 6 1.79 3.31 -9.59
C PHE A 6 1.56 2.93 -8.12
N GLU A 7 1.29 1.65 -7.83
CA GLU A 7 1.14 1.11 -6.48
C GLU A 7 2.41 0.42 -5.96
N LEU A 8 3.46 0.28 -6.80
CA LEU A 8 4.80 -0.14 -6.39
C LEU A 8 5.32 0.57 -5.11
N PRO A 9 5.27 1.91 -5.01
CA PRO A 9 5.74 2.59 -3.78
C PRO A 9 4.90 2.25 -2.54
N ILE A 10 3.62 1.92 -2.71
CA ILE A 10 2.76 1.48 -1.60
C ILE A 10 3.19 0.08 -1.15
N LYS A 11 3.40 -0.82 -2.11
CA LYS A 11 3.86 -2.19 -1.85
C LYS A 11 5.20 -2.21 -1.12
N GLU A 12 6.16 -1.39 -1.55
CA GLU A 12 7.46 -1.29 -0.88
C GLU A 12 7.32 -0.81 0.57
N LEU A 13 6.48 0.20 0.83
CA LEU A 13 6.21 0.66 2.19
C LEU A 13 5.49 -0.41 3.04
N GLU A 14 4.57 -1.20 2.46
CA GLU A 14 3.92 -2.32 3.15
C GLU A 14 4.92 -3.44 3.49
N GLU A 15 5.81 -3.78 2.56
CA GLU A 15 6.87 -4.76 2.80
C GLU A 15 7.85 -4.27 3.88
N GLN A 16 8.23 -2.99 3.85
CA GLN A 16 9.06 -2.38 4.89
C GLN A 16 8.38 -2.40 6.26
N LEU A 17 7.09 -2.08 6.32
CA LEU A 17 6.29 -2.16 7.55
C LEU A 17 6.24 -3.60 8.08
N GLY A 18 6.01 -4.57 7.20
CA GLY A 18 5.99 -5.99 7.54
C GLY A 18 7.32 -6.47 8.11
N LYS A 19 8.44 -6.12 7.46
CA LYS A 19 9.79 -6.42 7.95
C LYS A 19 10.07 -5.74 9.28
N CYS A 20 9.66 -4.48 9.45
CA CYS A 20 9.85 -3.73 10.69
C CYS A 20 9.10 -4.40 11.85
N ARG A 21 7.85 -4.83 11.64
CA ARG A 21 7.09 -5.61 12.63
C ARG A 21 7.73 -6.96 12.96
N LEU A 22 8.27 -7.65 11.95
CA LEU A 22 8.96 -8.94 12.14
C LEU A 22 10.22 -8.77 13.00
N ILE A 23 11.02 -7.75 12.69
CA ILE A 23 12.24 -7.41 13.45
C ILE A 23 11.90 -7.05 14.89
N GLY A 24 10.79 -6.33 15.14
CA GLY A 24 10.32 -6.01 16.50
C GLY A 24 9.80 -7.20 17.29
N GLN A 25 9.39 -8.27 16.62
CA GLN A 25 9.02 -9.52 17.28
C GLN A 25 10.25 -10.40 17.56
N GLU A 26 11.25 -10.41 16.67
CA GLU A 26 12.46 -11.23 16.82
C GLU A 26 13.53 -10.57 17.69
N SER A 27 13.66 -9.25 17.62
CA SER A 27 14.57 -8.46 18.42
C SER A 27 13.74 -7.72 19.46
N ASP A 28 14.13 -7.77 20.73
CA ASP A 28 13.53 -7.05 21.88
C ASP A 28 13.74 -5.52 21.77
N VAL A 29 13.55 -4.99 20.57
CA VAL A 29 13.84 -3.62 20.14
C VAL A 29 12.51 -2.96 19.84
N ASP A 30 12.28 -1.83 20.50
CA ASP A 30 11.07 -1.03 20.35
C ASP A 30 11.04 -0.35 18.96
N VAL A 31 10.53 -1.08 17.97
CA VAL A 31 10.27 -0.59 16.60
C VAL A 31 8.83 -0.09 16.43
N THR A 32 8.11 0.04 17.55
CA THR A 32 6.71 0.47 17.59
C THR A 32 6.52 1.86 16.95
N GLU A 33 7.44 2.78 17.27
CA GLU A 33 7.39 4.16 16.78
C GLU A 33 7.74 4.27 15.29
N THR A 34 8.77 3.53 14.84
CA THR A 34 9.16 3.45 13.42
C THR A 34 8.07 2.78 12.58
N CYS A 35 7.44 1.71 13.08
CA CYS A 35 6.29 1.10 12.42
C CYS A 35 5.15 2.10 12.24
N GLN A 36 4.81 2.87 13.27
CA GLN A 36 3.75 3.88 13.19
C GLN A 36 4.06 4.97 12.17
N GLN A 37 5.31 5.45 12.11
CA GLN A 37 5.74 6.43 11.12
C GLN A 37 5.62 5.90 9.68
N ILE A 38 6.06 4.65 9.44
CA ILE A 38 5.93 4.00 8.12
C ILE A 38 4.44 3.86 7.75
N GLU A 39 3.59 3.48 8.71
CA GLU A 39 2.15 3.31 8.48
C GLU A 39 1.45 4.64 8.15
N GLN A 40 1.84 5.72 8.82
CA GLN A 40 1.37 7.07 8.51
C GLN A 40 1.77 7.49 7.11
N ARG A 41 3.06 7.33 6.77
CA ARG A 41 3.60 7.66 5.46
C ARG A 41 2.93 6.85 4.36
N LEU A 42 2.66 5.57 4.61
CA LEU A 42 1.93 4.69 3.72
C LEU A 42 0.51 5.19 3.45
N LYS A 43 -0.21 5.61 4.49
CA LYS A 43 -1.56 6.20 4.33
C LYS A 43 -1.52 7.50 3.52
N GLU A 44 -0.54 8.35 3.76
CA GLU A 44 -0.36 9.61 3.02
C GLU A 44 -0.03 9.36 1.55
N THR A 45 1.00 8.56 1.27
CA THR A 45 1.42 8.19 -0.09
C THR A 45 0.29 7.51 -0.85
N ARG A 46 -0.44 6.58 -0.20
CA ARG A 46 -1.62 5.95 -0.79
C ARG A 46 -2.68 6.99 -1.15
N LYS A 47 -2.97 7.94 -0.26
CA LYS A 47 -3.97 8.99 -0.50
C LYS A 47 -3.53 9.90 -1.64
N GLU A 48 -2.26 10.27 -1.71
CA GLU A 48 -1.72 11.11 -2.78
C GLU A 48 -1.75 10.42 -4.15
N ILE A 49 -1.38 9.14 -4.22
CA ILE A 49 -1.40 8.35 -5.46
C ILE A 49 -2.83 8.24 -5.99
N TYR A 50 -3.78 7.83 -5.15
CA TYR A 50 -5.19 7.71 -5.58
C TYR A 50 -5.83 9.07 -5.87
N LYS A 51 -5.38 10.15 -5.24
CA LYS A 51 -5.85 11.52 -5.51
C LYS A 51 -5.31 12.05 -6.84
N ASN A 52 -4.07 11.74 -7.18
CA ASN A 52 -3.38 12.24 -8.36
C ASN A 52 -3.30 11.21 -9.50
N LEU A 53 -4.29 10.31 -9.60
CA LEU A 53 -4.33 9.33 -10.68
C LEU A 53 -4.45 10.03 -12.03
N THR A 54 -3.49 9.73 -12.90
CA THR A 54 -3.53 10.11 -14.31
C THR A 54 -4.69 9.40 -15.03
N PRO A 55 -5.20 9.95 -16.14
CA PRO A 55 -6.30 9.33 -16.90
C PRO A 55 -6.02 7.87 -17.28
N TRP A 56 -4.77 7.54 -17.64
CA TRP A 56 -4.37 6.18 -17.96
C TRP A 56 -4.41 5.23 -16.75
N GLN A 57 -3.93 5.68 -15.59
CA GLN A 57 -3.98 4.89 -14.35
C GLN A 57 -5.42 4.59 -13.91
N ARG A 58 -6.37 5.50 -14.15
CA ARG A 58 -7.80 5.23 -13.92
C ARG A 58 -8.35 4.15 -14.86
N VAL A 59 -7.88 4.11 -16.10
CA VAL A 59 -8.24 3.04 -17.05
C VAL A 59 -7.68 1.70 -16.59
N GLN A 60 -6.42 1.66 -16.14
CA GLN A 60 -5.80 0.46 -15.57
C GLN A 60 -6.60 -0.04 -14.35
N LEU A 61 -6.98 0.85 -13.43
CA LEU A 61 -7.79 0.50 -12.27
C LEU A 61 -9.17 -0.06 -12.66
N SER A 62 -9.80 0.51 -13.69
CA SER A 62 -11.10 0.06 -14.18
C SER A 62 -11.07 -1.34 -14.80
N ARG A 63 -9.89 -1.77 -15.28
CA ARG A 63 -9.62 -3.08 -15.88
C ARG A 63 -9.01 -4.07 -14.88
N HIS A 64 -8.88 -3.69 -13.61
CA HIS A 64 -8.26 -4.53 -12.61
C HIS A 64 -9.10 -5.81 -12.38
N PRO A 65 -8.48 -7.01 -12.38
CA PRO A 65 -9.20 -8.28 -12.29
C PRO A 65 -10.00 -8.45 -10.98
N ASN A 66 -9.56 -7.79 -9.90
CA ASN A 66 -10.29 -7.77 -8.61
C ASN A 66 -11.34 -6.65 -8.50
N ARG A 67 -11.72 -5.97 -9.59
CA ARG A 67 -12.79 -4.98 -9.52
C ARG A 67 -14.12 -5.71 -9.30
N PRO A 68 -14.94 -5.34 -8.28
CA PRO A 68 -16.20 -6.01 -8.02
C PRO A 68 -17.12 -5.93 -9.23
N TYR A 69 -17.73 -7.05 -9.58
CA TYR A 69 -18.73 -7.14 -10.63
C TYR A 69 -20.12 -6.77 -10.09
N THR A 70 -21.09 -6.65 -10.99
CA THR A 70 -22.48 -6.34 -10.64
C THR A 70 -23.14 -7.34 -9.68
N LEU A 71 -22.56 -8.53 -9.50
CA LEU A 71 -23.03 -9.55 -8.56
C LEU A 71 -22.40 -9.43 -7.16
N ASP A 72 -21.36 -8.61 -7.00
CA ASP A 72 -20.66 -8.40 -5.74
C ASP A 72 -21.27 -7.25 -4.90
N TYR A 73 -22.27 -6.54 -5.45
CA TYR A 73 -23.01 -5.44 -4.83
C TYR A 73 -24.49 -5.79 -4.67
#